data_AF-A0A022GPA6-F1
#
_entry.id   AF-A0A022GPA6-F1
#
_cell.length_a   1.000
_cell.length_b   1.000
_cell.length_c   1.000
_cell.angle_alpha   90.00
_cell.angle_beta   90.00
_cell.angle_gamma   90.00
#
_symmetry.space_group_name_H-M   'P 1'
#
loop_
_entity.id
_entity.type
_entity.pdbx_description
1 polymer ?
#
loop_
_entity_poly.entity_id
_entity_poly.type
_entity_poly.pdbx_seq_one_letter_code
_entity_poly.pdbx_strand_id
1 'polypeptide(L)'
;MKVFYSCMTGRARPYALIIALACAVTAAAGVTWAQTHIDRNGASASGSVIGDDVLYSVGGGRAVSMSGAGNMKSIGVGVGWNSNLICGDMSLTTTLQNQLNGATNGFQSIMSSVIQNATSAVASLPALIIQRADPALYNLLANGVLQARLDFDRSKMTCRAIADRMADLAGGQAGWDQLAEGMALRNAVSSTDAVSAIARAESNKGNNGVPWVGGRNAGGSSQNPIKVVSDVTRAGYNLLNGRDVTETSSIPPASCGSRLTCLTWSSPQAAINFATRVLGEREQRTCDNCTKTQTTPGVGLTPVIQEEYEAKLQALQELVTGVKPTTVANLEAAGSNSLPITRGVIEALRDEPDQDLLGKRLASEVALSSVLEKALLLQRTLLTGKKEPNVAANDLAVKEVDRENGTLEQEINNLKIELELRRTLAGNSALAIVQRHDTRAGGSRGIFEGDTTRDRLKEVQKPRSTP
;
A
#
# COMPACT_ATOMS: atom_id res chain seq x y z
N MET A 1 -89.47 64.80 17.07
CA MET A 1 -88.99 64.68 15.67
C MET A 1 -88.19 63.37 15.60
N LYS A 2 -88.50 62.41 14.70
CA LYS A 2 -88.05 62.32 13.28
C LYS A 2 -86.51 62.36 13.17
N VAL A 3 -85.75 61.39 12.62
CA VAL A 3 -85.99 60.05 11.97
C VAL A 3 -84.73 59.17 12.31
N PHE A 4 -84.62 57.83 12.49
CA PHE A 4 -85.32 56.54 12.24
C PHE A 4 -84.64 55.64 11.16
N TYR A 5 -84.37 54.36 11.48
CA TYR A 5 -83.72 53.28 10.68
C TYR A 5 -82.21 53.44 10.34
N SER A 6 -81.43 52.40 10.02
CA SER A 6 -81.33 50.98 10.47
C SER A 6 -80.21 50.26 9.70
N CYS A 7 -79.42 49.36 10.32
CA CYS A 7 -79.16 47.97 9.90
C CYS A 7 -78.10 47.29 10.81
N MET A 8 -77.94 45.97 10.71
CA MET A 8 -77.05 45.13 11.52
C MET A 8 -75.79 44.69 10.76
N THR A 9 -74.67 44.48 11.47
CA THR A 9 -74.06 43.14 11.72
C THR A 9 -72.67 43.31 12.36
N GLY A 10 -72.28 42.38 13.24
CA GLY A 10 -71.00 42.44 13.95
C GLY A 10 -69.90 41.58 13.31
N ARG A 11 -68.63 41.85 13.68
CA ARG A 11 -67.51 40.95 13.40
C ARG A 11 -66.46 41.00 14.51
N ALA A 12 -66.13 39.86 15.09
CA ALA A 12 -65.24 39.78 16.25
C ALA A 12 -63.77 39.49 15.86
N ARG A 13 -62.85 40.13 16.60
CA ARG A 13 -61.42 39.77 16.85
C ARG A 13 -60.54 39.35 15.64
N PRO A 14 -59.60 40.21 15.19
CA PRO A 14 -58.63 39.89 14.14
C PRO A 14 -57.40 39.10 14.63
N TYR A 15 -57.58 38.05 15.44
CA TYR A 15 -56.48 37.27 16.03
C TYR A 15 -56.24 35.89 15.40
N ALA A 16 -57.22 35.31 14.70
CA ALA A 16 -57.08 34.00 14.08
C ALA A 16 -56.11 33.98 12.88
N LEU A 17 -56.01 35.10 12.15
CA LEU A 17 -55.29 35.18 10.88
C LEU A 17 -53.75 35.14 11.03
N ILE A 18 -53.21 35.63 12.15
CA ILE A 18 -51.77 35.66 12.41
C ILE A 18 -51.24 34.25 12.74
N ILE A 19 -52.01 33.46 13.50
CA ILE A 19 -51.65 32.09 13.86
C ILE A 19 -51.66 31.18 12.61
N ALA A 20 -52.64 31.36 11.71
CA ALA A 20 -52.72 30.62 10.45
C ALA A 20 -51.49 30.84 9.55
N LEU A 21 -50.96 32.07 9.47
CA LEU A 21 -49.80 32.38 8.65
C LEU A 21 -48.50 31.77 9.22
N ALA A 22 -48.36 31.72 10.55
CA ALA A 22 -47.21 31.10 11.21
C ALA A 22 -47.11 29.59 10.92
N CYS A 23 -48.24 28.87 10.95
CA CYS A 23 -48.28 27.44 10.63
C CYS A 23 -48.04 27.13 9.14
N ALA A 24 -48.34 28.05 8.22
CA ALA A 24 -48.08 27.86 6.79
C ALA A 24 -46.58 27.85 6.46
N VAL A 25 -45.79 28.70 7.13
CA VAL A 25 -44.34 28.78 6.92
C VAL A 25 -43.60 27.57 7.50
N THR A 26 -44.05 27.03 8.65
CA THR A 26 -43.46 25.82 9.23
C THR A 26 -43.84 24.55 8.46
N ALA A 27 -45.03 24.48 7.86
CA ALA A 27 -45.44 23.36 7.01
C ALA A 27 -44.59 23.25 5.72
N ALA A 28 -44.12 24.38 5.17
CA ALA A 28 -43.29 24.39 3.96
C ALA A 28 -41.84 23.89 4.18
N ALA A 29 -41.36 23.82 5.42
CA ALA A 29 -40.02 23.35 5.76
C ALA A 29 -39.89 21.81 5.87
N GLY A 30 -41.00 21.07 5.77
CA GLY A 30 -41.05 19.63 5.99
C GLY A 30 -40.50 18.73 4.86
N VAL A 31 -40.17 19.29 3.69
CA VAL A 31 -39.65 18.52 2.55
C VAL A 31 -38.13 18.59 2.51
N THR A 32 -37.47 17.83 3.38
CA THR A 32 -36.03 17.53 3.22
C THR A 32 -35.87 16.62 2.00
N TRP A 33 -35.38 17.18 0.89
CA TRP A 33 -35.16 16.44 -0.35
C TRP A 33 -34.16 15.29 -0.09
N ALA A 34 -34.58 14.05 -0.34
CA ALA A 34 -33.72 12.88 -0.21
C ALA A 34 -32.68 12.88 -1.36
N GLN A 35 -31.49 13.44 -1.08
CA GLN A 35 -30.42 13.55 -2.06
C GLN A 35 -29.67 12.23 -2.23
N THR A 36 -29.87 11.55 -3.36
CA THR A 36 -28.97 10.49 -3.83
C THR A 36 -27.66 11.09 -4.31
N HIS A 37 -26.67 11.17 -3.42
CA HIS A 37 -25.33 11.58 -3.81
C HIS A 37 -24.55 10.40 -4.39
N ILE A 38 -24.66 10.20 -5.72
CA ILE A 38 -23.79 9.29 -6.47
C ILE A 38 -22.40 9.94 -6.53
N ASP A 39 -21.54 9.61 -5.56
CA ASP A 39 -20.15 10.05 -5.56
C ASP A 39 -19.27 9.18 -6.48
N ARG A 40 -18.10 9.68 -6.85
CA ARG A 40 -17.06 8.91 -7.56
C ARG A 40 -16.58 7.69 -6.77
N ASN A 41 -16.75 7.68 -5.46
CA ASN A 41 -16.28 6.61 -4.58
C ASN A 41 -17.29 5.45 -4.48
N GLY A 42 -18.59 5.74 -4.38
CA GLY A 42 -19.66 4.75 -4.30
C GLY A 42 -21.05 5.37 -4.25
N ALA A 43 -22.08 4.54 -4.06
CA ALA A 43 -23.45 4.98 -3.83
C ALA A 43 -23.78 4.94 -2.33
N SER A 44 -23.70 6.08 -1.64
CA SER A 44 -24.13 6.23 -0.26
C SER A 44 -25.60 6.69 -0.21
N ALA A 45 -26.49 5.83 0.26
CA ALA A 45 -27.93 6.06 0.28
C ALA A 45 -28.44 6.43 1.69
N SER A 46 -28.68 7.72 1.94
CA SER A 46 -29.40 8.18 3.14
C SER A 46 -30.89 8.38 2.85
N GLY A 47 -31.59 7.27 2.56
CA GLY A 47 -33.03 7.24 2.26
C GLY A 47 -33.39 6.23 1.16
N SER A 48 -34.68 5.88 1.08
CA SER A 48 -35.22 4.81 0.21
C SER A 48 -35.35 5.22 -1.26
N VAL A 49 -34.25 5.63 -1.89
CA VAL A 49 -34.19 6.05 -3.30
C VAL A 49 -33.62 4.95 -4.22
N ILE A 50 -32.90 3.99 -3.62
CA ILE A 50 -32.69 2.64 -4.16
C ILE A 50 -33.23 1.71 -3.06
N GLY A 51 -34.00 0.68 -3.44
CA GLY A 51 -34.42 -0.35 -2.50
C GLY A 51 -33.24 -1.20 -2.06
N ASP A 52 -33.18 -1.57 -0.78
CA ASP A 52 -32.11 -2.43 -0.26
C ASP A 52 -32.10 -3.81 -0.98
N ASP A 53 -33.27 -4.29 -1.39
CA ASP A 53 -33.45 -5.46 -2.24
C ASP A 53 -32.68 -5.34 -3.58
N VAL A 54 -32.81 -4.20 -4.27
CA VAL A 54 -32.09 -3.90 -5.52
C VAL A 54 -30.58 -3.75 -5.24
N LEU A 55 -30.22 -3.05 -4.16
CA LEU A 55 -28.82 -2.83 -3.79
C LEU A 55 -28.07 -4.15 -3.53
N TYR A 56 -28.66 -5.07 -2.76
CA TYR A 56 -28.01 -6.33 -2.40
C TYR A 56 -28.21 -7.46 -3.41
N SER A 57 -29.23 -7.41 -4.29
CA SER A 57 -29.39 -8.36 -5.40
C SER A 57 -28.45 -8.05 -6.58
N VAL A 58 -28.17 -6.78 -6.87
CA VAL A 58 -27.17 -6.36 -7.87
C VAL A 58 -25.73 -6.50 -7.34
N GLY A 59 -25.56 -6.63 -6.02
CA GLY A 59 -24.24 -6.82 -5.38
C GLY A 59 -23.51 -5.51 -5.08
N GLY A 60 -24.24 -4.44 -4.80
CA GLY A 60 -23.70 -3.12 -4.47
C GLY A 60 -23.44 -2.22 -5.69
N GLY A 61 -22.77 -1.10 -5.45
CA GLY A 61 -22.34 -0.17 -6.50
C GLY A 61 -20.90 -0.46 -6.96
N ARG A 62 -20.60 -0.15 -8.23
CA ARG A 62 -19.27 -0.28 -8.87
C ARG A 62 -18.68 -1.71 -8.82
N ALA A 63 -18.98 -2.50 -9.86
CA ALA A 63 -18.53 -3.90 -10.01
C ALA A 63 -16.99 -4.13 -9.92
N VAL A 64 -16.17 -3.09 -10.05
CA VAL A 64 -14.72 -3.13 -9.79
C VAL A 64 -14.30 -1.84 -9.08
N SER A 65 -13.43 -1.97 -8.08
CA SER A 65 -12.79 -0.86 -7.35
C SER A 65 -11.89 -0.04 -8.29
N MET A 66 -12.44 0.94 -9.01
CA MET A 66 -11.72 1.81 -9.93
C MET A 66 -11.15 3.04 -9.21
N SER A 67 -9.82 3.14 -9.13
CA SER A 67 -9.10 4.29 -8.58
C SER A 67 -8.65 5.26 -9.67
N GLY A 68 -8.81 6.56 -9.43
CA GLY A 68 -7.99 7.55 -10.14
C GLY A 68 -6.55 7.50 -9.64
N ALA A 69 -5.58 7.73 -10.52
CA ALA A 69 -4.17 7.87 -10.17
C ALA A 69 -3.80 9.35 -9.95
N GLY A 70 -2.73 9.62 -9.20
CA GLY A 70 -2.02 10.89 -9.27
C GLY A 70 -1.31 11.07 -10.63
N ASN A 71 -0.91 12.31 -10.93
CA ASN A 71 -0.10 12.59 -12.12
C ASN A 71 1.27 11.90 -11.98
N MET A 72 1.48 10.81 -12.73
CA MET A 72 2.75 10.09 -12.74
C MET A 72 3.86 11.01 -13.28
N LYS A 73 4.86 11.29 -12.45
CA LYS A 73 6.08 11.99 -12.88
C LYS A 73 7.04 10.97 -13.48
N SER A 74 7.72 11.34 -14.58
CA SER A 74 8.83 10.55 -15.12
C SER A 74 10.03 10.64 -14.18
N ILE A 75 10.19 9.65 -13.30
CA ILE A 75 11.37 9.54 -12.44
C ILE A 75 12.48 8.86 -13.26
N GLY A 76 13.46 9.65 -13.71
CA GLY A 76 14.61 9.14 -14.47
C GLY A 76 15.81 8.86 -13.56
N VAL A 77 16.12 7.59 -13.31
CA VAL A 77 17.41 7.19 -12.70
C VAL A 77 18.38 6.80 -13.82
N GLY A 78 19.09 7.80 -14.33
CA GLY A 78 19.93 7.69 -15.52
C GLY A 78 21.31 7.06 -15.30
N VAL A 79 21.39 5.85 -14.74
CA VAL A 79 22.67 5.12 -14.64
C VAL A 79 22.51 3.59 -14.70
N GLY A 80 22.29 3.09 -15.91
CA GLY A 80 22.40 1.65 -16.22
C GLY A 80 23.83 1.13 -15.98
N TRP A 81 23.95 -0.14 -15.63
CA TRP A 81 25.23 -0.81 -15.37
C TRP A 81 25.69 -1.58 -16.62
N ASN A 82 26.98 -1.48 -16.98
CA ASN A 82 27.55 -2.14 -18.15
C ASN A 82 28.96 -2.63 -17.83
N SER A 83 29.12 -3.95 -17.69
CA SER A 83 30.37 -4.63 -17.34
C SER A 83 31.55 -4.31 -18.26
N ASN A 84 31.30 -4.26 -19.57
CA ASN A 84 32.33 -4.00 -20.59
C ASN A 84 32.88 -2.57 -20.55
N LEU A 85 32.09 -1.59 -20.10
CA LEU A 85 32.55 -0.23 -19.90
C LEU A 85 33.30 -0.10 -18.56
N ILE A 86 32.70 -0.58 -17.46
CA ILE A 86 33.23 -0.43 -16.10
C ILE A 86 34.63 -1.06 -15.96
N CYS A 87 34.83 -2.31 -16.38
CA CYS A 87 36.17 -2.93 -16.36
C CYS A 87 37.01 -2.59 -17.62
N GLY A 88 36.44 -1.84 -18.57
CA GLY A 88 37.11 -1.33 -19.77
C GLY A 88 38.03 -0.16 -19.45
N ASP A 89 37.49 0.86 -18.77
CA ASP A 89 38.10 2.17 -18.52
C ASP A 89 39.34 2.17 -17.59
N MET A 90 39.65 1.03 -16.96
CA MET A 90 40.86 0.85 -16.15
C MET A 90 42.14 1.01 -16.99
N SER A 91 42.98 1.99 -16.64
CA SER A 91 44.19 2.36 -17.39
C SER A 91 45.47 1.87 -16.73
N LEU A 92 46.29 1.15 -17.50
CA LEU A 92 47.63 0.73 -17.08
C LEU A 92 48.57 1.94 -16.88
N THR A 93 48.42 3.02 -17.66
CA THR A 93 49.30 4.20 -17.52
C THR A 93 49.01 4.96 -16.23
N THR A 94 47.74 5.15 -15.89
CA THR A 94 47.31 5.78 -14.62
C THR A 94 47.69 4.90 -13.42
N THR A 95 47.46 3.59 -13.51
CA THR A 95 47.86 2.62 -12.47
C THR A 95 49.37 2.65 -12.24
N LEU A 96 50.18 2.66 -13.30
CA LEU A 96 51.64 2.70 -13.21
C LEU A 96 52.14 4.05 -12.66
N GLN A 97 51.53 5.17 -13.06
CA GLN A 97 51.84 6.50 -12.52
C GLN A 97 51.55 6.58 -11.01
N ASN A 98 50.38 6.11 -10.56
CA ASN A 98 50.01 6.14 -9.14
C ASN A 98 50.90 5.26 -8.27
N GLN A 99 51.27 4.06 -8.75
CA GLN A 99 52.22 3.19 -8.06
C GLN A 99 53.60 3.84 -7.96
N LEU A 100 54.14 4.36 -9.08
CA LEU A 100 55.47 5.01 -9.10
C LEU A 100 55.52 6.30 -8.27
N ASN A 101 54.41 7.04 -8.18
CA ASN A 101 54.28 8.22 -7.32
C ASN A 101 54.05 7.86 -5.83
N GLY A 102 54.05 6.58 -5.46
CA GLY A 102 53.86 6.13 -4.09
C GLY A 102 52.44 6.27 -3.54
N ALA A 103 51.45 6.59 -4.39
CA ALA A 103 50.05 6.77 -4.00
C ALA A 103 49.29 5.44 -3.80
N THR A 104 49.87 4.32 -4.24
CA THR A 104 49.40 2.95 -3.99
C THR A 104 50.53 2.06 -3.46
N ASN A 105 50.18 1.11 -2.60
CA ASN A 105 51.12 0.40 -1.70
C ASN A 105 52.19 -0.47 -2.41
N GLY A 106 52.04 -0.77 -3.71
CA GLY A 106 52.92 -1.67 -4.45
C GLY A 106 54.40 -1.26 -4.36
N PHE A 107 54.71 0.01 -4.61
CA PHE A 107 56.09 0.50 -4.52
C PHE A 107 56.56 0.72 -3.08
N GLN A 108 55.65 1.02 -2.14
CA GLN A 108 56.00 1.16 -0.71
C GLN A 108 56.46 -0.17 -0.10
N SER A 109 55.83 -1.28 -0.49
CA SER A 109 56.24 -2.64 -0.09
C SER A 109 57.67 -2.95 -0.56
N ILE A 110 57.95 -2.71 -1.85
CA ILE A 110 59.28 -2.92 -2.45
C ILE A 110 60.33 -2.01 -1.79
N MET A 111 60.00 -0.74 -1.55
CA MET A 111 60.90 0.23 -0.94
C MET A 111 61.20 -0.10 0.53
N SER A 112 60.25 -0.66 1.28
CA SER A 112 60.46 -1.13 2.66
C SER A 112 61.56 -2.20 2.76
N SER A 113 61.60 -3.15 1.82
CA SER A 113 62.66 -4.17 1.75
C SER A 113 64.03 -3.63 1.30
N VAL A 114 64.07 -2.47 0.62
CA VAL A 114 65.31 -1.84 0.15
C VAL A 114 65.88 -0.86 1.18
N ILE A 115 65.05 -0.20 1.99
CA ILE A 115 65.45 0.76 3.03
C ILE A 115 66.36 0.14 4.12
N GLN A 116 66.37 -1.19 4.29
CA GLN A 116 67.31 -1.89 5.17
C GLN A 116 68.69 -2.18 4.54
N ASN A 117 68.92 -1.93 3.25
CA ASN A 117 70.13 -2.36 2.54
C ASN A 117 70.75 -1.36 1.53
N ALA A 118 70.17 -0.17 1.29
CA ALA A 118 70.71 0.77 0.28
C ALA A 118 70.80 2.23 0.78
N THR A 119 72.04 2.75 0.83
CA THR A 119 72.36 4.17 1.04
C THR A 119 73.40 4.61 0.01
N SER A 120 73.23 5.80 -0.58
CA SER A 120 73.90 6.30 -1.81
C SER A 120 73.37 5.67 -3.12
N ALA A 121 73.40 6.32 -4.29
CA ALA A 121 73.93 7.65 -4.66
C ALA A 121 72.93 8.48 -5.52
N VAL A 122 73.38 9.59 -6.13
CA VAL A 122 72.52 10.69 -6.62
C VAL A 122 72.76 11.05 -8.10
N ALA A 123 71.69 11.54 -8.76
CA ALA A 123 71.63 12.33 -10.01
C ALA A 123 71.77 11.67 -11.41
N SER A 124 70.63 11.60 -12.10
CA SER A 124 70.40 11.93 -13.53
C SER A 124 71.31 11.41 -14.65
N LEU A 125 70.77 10.56 -15.53
CA LEU A 125 70.57 10.78 -16.98
C LEU A 125 69.80 9.60 -17.64
N PRO A 126 69.09 9.76 -18.77
CA PRO A 126 68.14 8.73 -19.25
C PRO A 126 68.74 7.46 -19.90
N ALA A 127 68.11 6.33 -19.58
CA ALA A 127 67.97 5.09 -20.36
C ALA A 127 69.23 4.27 -20.76
N LEU A 128 70.29 4.86 -21.32
CA LEU A 128 71.39 4.10 -21.96
C LEU A 128 72.55 3.69 -21.04
N ILE A 129 72.64 4.25 -19.83
CA ILE A 129 73.70 3.95 -18.85
C ILE A 129 73.19 3.07 -17.68
N ILE A 130 71.88 2.84 -17.56
CA ILE A 130 71.26 2.12 -16.44
C ILE A 130 71.72 0.65 -16.38
N GLN A 131 72.17 0.04 -17.49
CA GLN A 131 72.79 -1.30 -17.49
C GLN A 131 74.24 -1.35 -16.95
N ARG A 132 74.87 -0.22 -16.58
CA ARG A 132 76.24 -0.18 -16.04
C ARG A 132 76.43 0.67 -14.78
N ALA A 133 75.66 1.75 -14.59
CA ALA A 133 75.81 2.58 -13.40
C ALA A 133 75.17 1.95 -12.14
N ASP A 134 74.01 1.31 -12.28
CA ASP A 134 73.34 0.64 -11.17
C ASP A 134 72.44 -0.52 -11.66
N PRO A 135 72.93 -1.77 -11.62
CA PRO A 135 72.12 -2.94 -11.97
C PRO A 135 71.02 -3.24 -10.93
N ALA A 136 71.10 -2.73 -9.70
CA ALA A 136 70.00 -2.83 -8.74
C ALA A 136 68.83 -1.93 -9.16
N LEU A 137 69.11 -0.69 -9.62
CA LEU A 137 68.09 0.20 -10.19
C LEU A 137 67.48 -0.37 -11.48
N TYR A 138 68.27 -0.97 -12.37
CA TYR A 138 67.74 -1.64 -13.56
C TYR A 138 66.75 -2.76 -13.18
N ASN A 139 67.15 -3.63 -12.24
CA ASN A 139 66.30 -4.71 -11.75
C ASN A 139 65.06 -4.19 -11.00
N LEU A 140 65.17 -3.13 -10.20
CA LEU A 140 64.03 -2.48 -9.54
C LEU A 140 63.01 -1.93 -10.54
N LEU A 141 63.46 -1.27 -11.61
CA LEU A 141 62.56 -0.75 -12.65
C LEU A 141 61.96 -1.86 -13.50
N ALA A 142 62.74 -2.87 -13.90
CA ALA A 142 62.25 -3.99 -14.69
C ALA A 142 61.24 -4.86 -13.91
N ASN A 143 61.58 -5.25 -12.67
CA ASN A 143 60.70 -6.04 -11.81
C ASN A 143 59.51 -5.22 -11.31
N GLY A 144 59.69 -3.91 -11.03
CA GLY A 144 58.61 -3.02 -10.63
C GLY A 144 57.56 -2.81 -11.73
N VAL A 145 57.99 -2.63 -12.99
CA VAL A 145 57.06 -2.54 -14.14
C VAL A 145 56.40 -3.89 -14.43
N LEU A 146 57.09 -5.01 -14.23
CA LEU A 146 56.49 -6.34 -14.33
C LEU A 146 55.43 -6.57 -13.25
N GLN A 147 55.74 -6.26 -11.99
CA GLN A 147 54.81 -6.36 -10.85
C GLN A 147 53.59 -5.46 -11.06
N ALA A 148 53.78 -4.21 -11.48
CA ALA A 148 52.68 -3.29 -11.75
C ALA A 148 51.74 -3.78 -12.87
N ARG A 149 52.27 -4.49 -13.88
CA ARG A 149 51.45 -5.16 -14.91
C ARG A 149 50.69 -6.36 -14.34
N LEU A 150 51.35 -7.22 -13.57
CA LEU A 150 50.71 -8.38 -12.92
C LEU A 150 49.58 -7.96 -11.97
N ASP A 151 49.77 -6.89 -11.19
CA ASP A 151 48.74 -6.36 -10.30
C ASP A 151 47.61 -5.64 -11.06
N PHE A 152 47.91 -4.98 -12.18
CA PHE A 152 46.89 -4.42 -13.08
C PHE A 152 46.04 -5.52 -13.73
N ASP A 153 46.68 -6.55 -14.30
CA ASP A 153 45.99 -7.67 -14.94
C ASP A 153 45.18 -8.50 -13.92
N ARG A 154 45.73 -8.73 -12.72
CA ARG A 154 45.00 -9.28 -11.57
C ARG A 154 43.77 -8.43 -11.25
N SER A 155 43.93 -7.12 -11.08
CA SER A 155 42.83 -6.21 -10.74
C SER A 155 41.75 -6.19 -11.83
N LYS A 156 42.13 -6.28 -13.10
CA LYS A 156 41.21 -6.36 -14.24
C LYS A 156 40.48 -7.71 -14.31
N MET A 157 41.13 -8.81 -13.90
CA MET A 157 40.49 -10.11 -13.72
C MET A 157 39.53 -10.13 -12.52
N THR A 158 39.90 -9.55 -11.37
CA THR A 158 38.99 -9.39 -10.22
C THR A 158 37.78 -8.52 -10.56
N CYS A 159 37.98 -7.42 -11.30
CA CYS A 159 36.90 -6.56 -11.79
C CYS A 159 35.89 -7.36 -12.62
N ARG A 160 36.38 -8.15 -13.59
CA ARG A 160 35.55 -9.04 -14.41
C ARG A 160 34.83 -10.10 -13.56
N ALA A 161 35.53 -10.78 -12.67
CA ALA A 161 34.92 -11.81 -11.81
C ALA A 161 33.82 -11.26 -10.88
N ILE A 162 33.93 -10.00 -10.42
CA ILE A 162 32.85 -9.32 -9.69
C ILE A 162 31.71 -8.94 -10.65
N ALA A 163 32.03 -8.43 -11.84
CA ALA A 163 31.02 -8.09 -12.85
C ALA A 163 30.23 -9.31 -13.34
N ASP A 164 30.87 -10.46 -13.56
CA ASP A 164 30.21 -11.69 -13.97
C ASP A 164 29.26 -12.20 -12.88
N ARG A 165 29.64 -12.08 -11.59
CA ARG A 165 28.74 -12.36 -10.44
C ARG A 165 27.56 -11.38 -10.34
N MET A 166 27.67 -10.16 -10.86
CA MET A 166 26.53 -9.23 -10.93
C MET A 166 25.54 -9.57 -12.04
N ALA A 167 25.92 -10.37 -13.04
CA ALA A 167 24.97 -10.89 -14.03
C ALA A 167 24.12 -12.03 -13.42
N ASP A 168 24.78 -12.96 -12.72
CA ASP A 168 24.14 -14.12 -12.08
C ASP A 168 23.84 -13.91 -10.59
N LEU A 169 23.19 -12.79 -10.23
CA LEU A 169 22.85 -12.48 -8.83
C LEU A 169 21.90 -13.52 -8.22
N ALA A 170 22.47 -14.33 -7.32
CA ALA A 170 21.77 -15.38 -6.57
C ALA A 170 20.73 -14.79 -5.61
N GLY A 171 19.63 -15.51 -5.40
CA GLY A 171 18.55 -15.07 -4.50
C GLY A 171 18.96 -15.04 -3.02
N GLY A 172 18.34 -14.13 -2.25
CA GLY A 172 18.59 -13.98 -0.82
C GLY A 172 19.88 -13.22 -0.49
N GLN A 173 20.39 -13.41 0.72
CA GLN A 173 21.42 -12.55 1.32
C GLN A 173 22.72 -12.45 0.48
N ALA A 174 23.19 -13.55 -0.10
CA ALA A 174 24.41 -13.56 -0.89
C ALA A 174 24.35 -12.62 -2.10
N GLY A 175 23.18 -12.49 -2.74
CA GLY A 175 22.96 -11.52 -3.82
C GLY A 175 23.03 -10.08 -3.34
N TRP A 176 22.49 -9.76 -2.16
CA TRP A 176 22.54 -8.40 -1.60
C TRP A 176 23.97 -7.98 -1.27
N ASP A 177 24.78 -8.89 -0.73
CA ASP A 177 26.21 -8.66 -0.49
C ASP A 177 26.99 -8.49 -1.81
N GLN A 178 26.75 -9.33 -2.82
CA GLN A 178 27.34 -9.22 -4.16
C GLN A 178 26.95 -7.90 -4.87
N LEU A 179 25.69 -7.48 -4.75
CA LEU A 179 25.20 -6.22 -5.31
C LEU A 179 25.88 -5.01 -4.64
N ALA A 180 26.12 -5.06 -3.33
CA ALA A 180 26.82 -4.00 -2.60
C ALA A 180 28.33 -3.97 -2.89
N GLU A 181 28.99 -5.13 -3.02
CA GLU A 181 30.38 -5.27 -3.50
C GLU A 181 30.53 -4.66 -4.90
N GLY A 182 29.63 -5.03 -5.82
CA GLY A 182 29.59 -4.54 -7.19
C GLY A 182 29.30 -3.04 -7.32
N MET A 183 28.43 -2.49 -6.47
CA MET A 183 28.19 -1.04 -6.39
C MET A 183 29.39 -0.28 -5.78
N ALA A 184 30.08 -0.86 -4.80
CA ALA A 184 31.33 -0.29 -4.29
C ALA A 184 32.43 -0.29 -5.36
N LEU A 185 32.58 -1.37 -6.14
CA LEU A 185 33.48 -1.45 -7.29
C LEU A 185 33.15 -0.39 -8.33
N ARG A 186 31.90 -0.31 -8.80
CA ARG A 186 31.47 0.68 -9.80
C ARG A 186 31.80 2.11 -9.37
N ASN A 187 31.62 2.45 -8.09
CA ASN A 187 31.97 3.77 -7.57
C ASN A 187 33.50 3.98 -7.51
N ALA A 188 34.27 2.94 -7.17
CA ALA A 188 35.72 3.02 -7.05
C ALA A 188 36.44 3.08 -8.41
N VAL A 189 35.91 2.44 -9.47
CA VAL A 189 36.45 2.47 -10.85
C VAL A 189 36.62 3.88 -11.42
N SER A 190 35.84 4.86 -10.92
CA SER A 190 35.96 6.27 -11.29
C SER A 190 37.37 6.86 -11.12
N SER A 191 38.25 6.23 -10.34
CA SER A 191 39.66 6.65 -10.18
C SER A 191 40.62 6.21 -11.29
N THR A 192 40.16 5.44 -12.31
CA THR A 192 40.94 4.92 -13.45
C THR A 192 42.11 3.97 -13.12
N ASP A 193 42.60 3.97 -11.88
CA ASP A 193 43.62 3.08 -11.32
C ASP A 193 42.99 1.78 -10.83
N ALA A 194 43.31 0.68 -11.51
CA ALA A 194 42.72 -0.64 -11.28
C ALA A 194 42.98 -1.17 -9.86
N VAL A 195 44.19 -0.97 -9.34
CA VAL A 195 44.62 -1.51 -8.04
C VAL A 195 43.98 -0.72 -6.91
N SER A 196 43.93 0.61 -7.01
CA SER A 196 43.24 1.45 -6.03
C SER A 196 41.72 1.20 -6.03
N ALA A 197 41.13 0.96 -7.20
CA ALA A 197 39.70 0.73 -7.34
C ALA A 197 39.27 -0.60 -6.69
N ILE A 198 39.99 -1.68 -6.99
CA ILE A 198 39.74 -3.00 -6.39
C ILE A 198 39.97 -2.97 -4.88
N ALA A 199 41.10 -2.45 -4.40
CA ALA A 199 41.39 -2.38 -2.97
C ALA A 199 40.32 -1.58 -2.18
N ARG A 200 39.78 -0.49 -2.77
CA ARG A 200 38.67 0.28 -2.18
C ARG A 200 37.37 -0.52 -2.16
N ALA A 201 37.05 -1.26 -3.22
CA ALA A 201 35.87 -2.12 -3.28
C ALA A 201 35.92 -3.25 -2.25
N GLU A 202 37.03 -3.99 -2.22
CA GLU A 202 37.30 -5.06 -1.25
C GLU A 202 37.27 -4.56 0.19
N SER A 203 37.87 -3.39 0.47
CA SER A 203 37.78 -2.76 1.81
C SER A 203 36.37 -2.34 2.20
N ASN A 204 35.47 -2.15 1.23
CA ASN A 204 34.14 -1.63 1.52
C ASN A 204 33.23 -2.70 2.13
N LYS A 205 33.38 -3.97 1.73
CA LYS A 205 32.62 -5.12 2.26
C LYS A 205 31.10 -4.85 2.43
N GLY A 206 30.48 -4.24 1.41
CA GLY A 206 29.07 -3.89 1.42
C GLY A 206 28.63 -2.79 2.41
N ASN A 207 29.56 -2.14 3.13
CA ASN A 207 29.26 -1.10 4.11
C ASN A 207 28.68 0.18 3.47
N ASN A 208 28.87 0.42 2.17
CA ASN A 208 28.19 1.50 1.44
C ASN A 208 26.69 1.26 1.21
N GLY A 209 26.18 0.04 1.41
CA GLY A 209 24.82 -0.31 1.01
C GLY A 209 24.60 -0.34 -0.51
N VAL A 210 23.34 -0.48 -0.90
CA VAL A 210 22.89 -0.42 -2.31
C VAL A 210 21.91 0.74 -2.50
N PRO A 211 21.82 1.36 -3.69
CA PRO A 211 20.79 2.35 -3.99
C PRO A 211 19.38 1.80 -3.73
N TRP A 212 18.54 2.60 -3.09
CA TRP A 212 17.22 2.20 -2.62
C TRP A 212 16.16 3.28 -2.92
N VAL A 213 14.92 3.07 -2.45
CA VAL A 213 13.77 3.95 -2.69
C VAL A 213 14.12 5.43 -2.43
N GLY A 214 13.87 6.29 -3.42
CA GLY A 214 14.22 7.71 -3.34
C GLY A 214 15.70 8.03 -3.59
N GLY A 215 16.49 7.09 -4.11
CA GLY A 215 17.87 7.30 -4.57
C GLY A 215 18.93 7.42 -3.47
N ARG A 216 18.59 7.10 -2.21
CA ARG A 216 19.56 7.00 -1.10
C ARG A 216 19.99 5.54 -0.92
N ASN A 217 21.21 5.30 -0.45
CA ASN A 217 21.65 3.94 -0.15
C ASN A 217 21.01 3.40 1.15
N ALA A 218 20.71 2.10 1.16
CA ALA A 218 20.25 1.35 2.33
C ALA A 218 21.03 0.03 2.50
N GLY A 219 20.93 -0.56 3.69
CA GLY A 219 21.55 -1.83 4.07
C GLY A 219 23.00 -1.73 4.56
N GLY A 220 23.70 -0.64 4.26
CA GLY A 220 25.09 -0.41 4.66
C GLY A 220 25.29 -0.09 6.16
N SER A 221 26.53 0.24 6.51
CA SER A 221 26.90 0.62 7.88
C SER A 221 26.29 1.96 8.25
N SER A 222 25.74 2.06 9.45
CA SER A 222 24.95 3.22 9.93
C SER A 222 23.77 3.63 9.03
N GLN A 223 23.33 2.76 8.11
CA GLN A 223 22.15 2.99 7.26
C GLN A 223 20.91 2.27 7.80
N ASN A 224 19.74 2.73 7.34
CA ASN A 224 18.50 1.97 7.48
C ASN A 224 18.63 0.61 6.78
N PRO A 225 18.01 -0.45 7.33
CA PRO A 225 17.92 -1.73 6.63
C PRO A 225 17.03 -1.60 5.39
N ILE A 226 17.26 -2.47 4.41
CA ILE A 226 16.44 -2.60 3.21
C ILE A 226 15.16 -3.35 3.62
N LYS A 227 14.00 -2.68 3.63
CA LYS A 227 12.71 -3.28 4.02
C LYS A 227 11.83 -3.44 2.80
N VAL A 228 11.91 -4.59 2.13
CA VAL A 228 11.32 -4.78 0.80
C VAL A 228 9.80 -4.55 0.83
N VAL A 229 9.07 -5.14 1.79
CA VAL A 229 7.60 -4.99 1.82
C VAL A 229 7.23 -3.54 2.20
N SER A 230 7.86 -2.99 3.24
CA SER A 230 7.57 -1.65 3.76
C SER A 230 7.91 -0.53 2.78
N ASP A 231 9.11 -0.52 2.20
CA ASP A 231 9.60 0.60 1.39
C ASP A 231 8.96 0.59 0.00
N VAL A 232 8.70 -0.59 -0.57
CA VAL A 232 7.95 -0.73 -1.83
C VAL A 232 6.48 -0.36 -1.62
N THR A 233 5.86 -0.73 -0.49
CA THR A 233 4.50 -0.27 -0.14
C THR A 233 4.45 1.25 0.03
N ARG A 234 5.45 1.86 0.68
CA ARG A 234 5.59 3.33 0.84
C ARG A 234 5.68 4.03 -0.52
N ALA A 235 6.59 3.56 -1.37
CA ALA A 235 6.77 4.09 -2.73
C ALA A 235 5.47 3.96 -3.55
N GLY A 236 4.87 2.78 -3.58
CA GLY A 236 3.61 2.51 -4.29
C GLY A 236 2.45 3.38 -3.81
N TYR A 237 2.29 3.54 -2.48
CA TYR A 237 1.27 4.40 -1.89
C TYR A 237 1.44 5.85 -2.34
N ASN A 238 2.67 6.37 -2.28
CA ASN A 238 2.95 7.75 -2.65
C ASN A 238 2.82 7.99 -4.16
N LEU A 239 3.30 7.06 -4.99
CA LEU A 239 3.17 7.12 -6.46
C LEU A 239 1.70 7.12 -6.90
N LEU A 240 0.86 6.22 -6.37
CA LEU A 240 -0.58 6.19 -6.67
C LEU A 240 -1.27 7.51 -6.26
N ASN A 241 -0.76 8.18 -5.23
CA ASN A 241 -1.26 9.48 -4.76
C ASN A 241 -0.59 10.70 -5.43
N GLY A 242 0.42 10.52 -6.30
CA GLY A 242 1.14 11.61 -6.96
C GLY A 242 2.12 12.39 -6.07
N ARG A 243 2.61 11.76 -5.00
CA ARG A 243 3.53 12.32 -3.98
C ARG A 243 4.98 11.87 -4.22
N ASP A 244 5.92 12.42 -3.46
CA ASP A 244 7.29 11.89 -3.42
C ASP A 244 7.32 10.49 -2.78
N VAL A 245 8.15 9.60 -3.29
CA VAL A 245 8.21 8.20 -2.83
C VAL A 245 8.61 8.06 -1.36
N THR A 246 9.42 8.99 -0.85
CA THR A 246 9.92 8.98 0.54
C THR A 246 8.97 9.62 1.56
N GLU A 247 7.90 10.27 1.10
CA GLU A 247 6.95 11.01 1.95
C GLU A 247 6.28 10.10 3.01
N THR A 248 6.09 10.64 4.23
CA THR A 248 5.61 9.88 5.39
C THR A 248 4.32 10.42 5.97
N SER A 249 3.98 11.69 5.72
CA SER A 249 2.82 12.36 6.28
C SER A 249 1.49 11.78 5.79
N SER A 250 0.47 11.85 6.64
CA SER A 250 -0.91 11.48 6.35
C SER A 250 -1.56 12.39 5.30
N ILE A 251 -2.55 11.89 4.60
CA ILE A 251 -3.38 12.65 3.65
C ILE A 251 -4.79 12.80 4.25
N PRO A 252 -5.36 14.02 4.37
CA PRO A 252 -6.74 14.19 4.81
C PRO A 252 -7.74 13.55 3.83
N PRO A 253 -8.83 12.91 4.29
CA PRO A 253 -9.82 12.27 3.40
C PRO A 253 -10.37 13.19 2.31
N ALA A 254 -10.64 14.46 2.63
CA ALA A 254 -11.09 15.47 1.67
C ALA A 254 -10.08 15.76 0.54
N SER A 255 -8.78 15.47 0.75
CA SER A 255 -7.72 15.62 -0.26
C SER A 255 -7.52 14.36 -1.11
N CYS A 256 -8.09 13.21 -0.73
CA CYS A 256 -7.97 11.97 -1.48
C CYS A 256 -8.63 12.06 -2.87
N GLY A 257 -9.76 12.76 -2.98
CA GLY A 257 -10.59 12.73 -4.18
C GLY A 257 -11.06 11.30 -4.48
N SER A 258 -10.88 10.82 -5.72
CA SER A 258 -11.22 9.45 -6.14
C SER A 258 -10.03 8.48 -6.10
N ARG A 259 -9.06 8.69 -5.20
CA ARG A 259 -7.87 7.84 -5.02
C ARG A 259 -8.10 6.83 -3.89
N LEU A 260 -8.51 5.61 -4.25
CA LEU A 260 -8.86 4.56 -3.28
C LEU A 260 -7.74 4.28 -2.26
N THR A 261 -6.47 4.29 -2.67
CA THR A 261 -5.31 4.09 -1.78
C THR A 261 -5.28 5.05 -0.59
N CYS A 262 -5.71 6.30 -0.77
CA CYS A 262 -5.79 7.32 0.27
C CYS A 262 -7.06 7.18 1.14
N LEU A 263 -8.17 6.76 0.52
CA LEU A 263 -9.44 6.54 1.22
C LEU A 263 -9.39 5.29 2.12
N THR A 264 -8.67 4.25 1.70
CA THR A 264 -8.48 3.02 2.48
C THR A 264 -7.37 3.16 3.54
N TRP A 265 -6.29 3.90 3.24
CA TRP A 265 -5.20 4.15 4.18
C TRP A 265 -4.88 5.65 4.25
N SER A 266 -5.16 6.27 5.39
CA SER A 266 -4.94 7.72 5.63
C SER A 266 -3.47 8.14 5.65
N SER A 267 -2.52 7.20 5.65
CA SER A 267 -1.08 7.48 5.57
C SER A 267 -0.32 6.34 4.89
N PRO A 268 0.91 6.59 4.38
CA PRO A 268 1.79 5.53 3.90
C PRO A 268 2.05 4.47 4.98
N GLN A 269 2.15 4.88 6.25
CA GLN A 269 2.41 3.95 7.35
C GLN A 269 1.23 3.03 7.65
N ALA A 270 -0.02 3.48 7.44
CA ALA A 270 -1.20 2.61 7.57
C ALA A 270 -1.21 1.51 6.47
N ALA A 271 -0.80 1.84 5.25
CA ALA A 271 -0.64 0.85 4.17
C ALA A 271 0.48 -0.15 4.49
N ILE A 272 1.62 0.32 5.00
CA ILE A 272 2.76 -0.52 5.42
C ILE A 272 2.36 -1.46 6.54
N ASN A 273 1.67 -0.98 7.57
CA ASN A 273 1.23 -1.80 8.70
C ASN A 273 0.30 -2.94 8.24
N PHE A 274 -0.58 -2.69 7.26
CA PHE A 274 -1.40 -3.74 6.66
C PHE A 274 -0.55 -4.73 5.84
N ALA A 275 0.37 -4.24 5.02
CA ALA A 275 1.27 -5.06 4.20
C ALA A 275 2.13 -6.00 5.06
N THR A 276 2.76 -5.49 6.12
CA THR A 276 3.63 -6.29 7.00
C THR A 276 2.85 -7.15 8.00
N ARG A 277 1.56 -6.85 8.28
CA ARG A 277 0.67 -7.77 9.00
C ARG A 277 0.37 -9.02 8.17
N VAL A 278 0.02 -8.82 6.90
CA VAL A 278 -0.36 -9.92 5.99
C VAL A 278 0.86 -10.73 5.54
N LEU A 279 1.83 -10.07 4.90
CA LEU A 279 2.96 -10.72 4.22
C LEU A 279 4.17 -10.93 5.15
N GLY A 280 4.34 -10.03 6.11
CA GLY A 280 5.54 -9.94 6.94
C GLY A 280 6.54 -8.93 6.40
N GLU A 281 7.80 -9.06 6.83
CA GLU A 281 8.92 -8.24 6.36
C GLU A 281 10.22 -9.05 6.38
N ARG A 282 11.12 -8.76 5.43
CA ARG A 282 12.43 -9.39 5.31
C ARG A 282 13.49 -8.30 5.16
N GLU A 283 13.95 -7.80 6.32
CA GLU A 283 14.98 -6.78 6.42
C GLU A 283 16.34 -7.34 5.95
N GLN A 284 16.96 -6.67 4.98
CA GLN A 284 18.30 -7.01 4.48
C GLN A 284 19.32 -5.93 4.83
N ARG A 285 20.56 -6.35 5.08
CA ARG A 285 21.72 -5.51 5.33
C ARG A 285 22.96 -6.11 4.66
N THR A 286 23.88 -5.24 4.27
CA THR A 286 25.10 -5.58 3.52
C THR A 286 26.37 -5.19 4.25
N CYS A 287 26.28 -4.45 5.36
CA CYS A 287 27.41 -4.16 6.25
C CYS A 287 28.14 -5.42 6.74
N ASP A 288 29.45 -5.32 6.98
CA ASP A 288 30.31 -6.45 7.41
C ASP A 288 29.91 -6.96 8.81
N ASN A 289 29.93 -6.05 9.80
CA ASN A 289 29.68 -6.35 11.20
C ASN A 289 28.23 -6.03 11.62
N CYS A 290 27.24 -6.66 10.98
CA CYS A 290 25.83 -6.45 11.33
C CYS A 290 24.95 -7.70 11.08
N THR A 291 23.77 -7.74 11.70
CA THR A 291 22.77 -8.79 11.43
C THR A 291 22.26 -8.65 9.99
N LYS A 292 22.84 -9.45 9.09
CA LYS A 292 22.63 -9.42 7.64
C LYS A 292 21.15 -9.54 7.23
N THR A 293 20.43 -10.51 7.79
CA THR A 293 19.01 -10.73 7.50
C THR A 293 18.20 -10.78 8.79
N GLN A 294 17.06 -10.09 8.86
CA GLN A 294 16.06 -10.26 9.91
C GLN A 294 14.68 -10.47 9.26
N THR A 295 13.90 -11.44 9.73
CA THR A 295 12.58 -11.77 9.17
C THR A 295 11.51 -11.65 10.23
N THR A 296 10.42 -10.97 9.90
CA THR A 296 9.18 -10.93 10.67
C THR A 296 8.10 -11.66 9.85
N PRO A 297 7.61 -12.83 10.28
CA PRO A 297 6.54 -13.53 9.57
C PRO A 297 5.25 -12.71 9.53
N GLY A 298 4.58 -12.72 8.37
CA GLY A 298 3.19 -12.31 8.26
C GLY A 298 2.25 -13.35 8.88
N VAL A 299 0.99 -12.98 9.08
CA VAL A 299 -0.07 -13.89 9.53
C VAL A 299 -1.08 -14.27 8.44
N GLY A 300 -0.90 -13.75 7.22
CA GLY A 300 -1.85 -13.88 6.12
C GLY A 300 -3.14 -13.10 6.33
N LEU A 301 -4.07 -13.22 5.38
CA LEU A 301 -5.33 -12.49 5.36
C LEU A 301 -6.35 -13.05 6.36
N THR A 302 -6.35 -14.35 6.67
CA THR A 302 -7.41 -14.97 7.52
C THR A 302 -7.46 -14.40 8.95
N PRO A 303 -6.35 -14.21 9.69
CA PRO A 303 -6.38 -13.56 10.99
C PRO A 303 -6.76 -12.07 10.90
N VAL A 304 -6.40 -11.40 9.80
CA VAL A 304 -6.79 -10.00 9.54
C VAL A 304 -8.30 -9.89 9.25
N ILE A 305 -8.91 -10.91 8.66
CA ILE A 305 -10.38 -11.02 8.51
C ILE A 305 -11.05 -11.21 9.88
N GLN A 306 -10.45 -11.95 10.81
CA GLN A 306 -10.96 -12.09 12.17
C GLN A 306 -10.88 -10.77 12.95
N GLU A 307 -9.75 -10.05 12.86
CA GLU A 307 -9.56 -8.70 13.42
C GLU A 307 -10.59 -7.70 12.86
N GLU A 308 -10.82 -7.72 11.55
CA GLU A 308 -11.84 -6.89 10.90
C GLU A 308 -13.27 -7.30 11.31
N TYR A 309 -13.54 -8.61 11.44
CA TYR A 309 -14.84 -9.14 11.85
C TYR A 309 -15.25 -8.67 13.24
N GLU A 310 -14.34 -8.70 14.21
CA GLU A 310 -14.61 -8.23 15.57
C GLU A 310 -14.94 -6.73 15.57
N ALA A 311 -14.20 -5.92 14.82
CA ALA A 311 -14.46 -4.49 14.66
C ALA A 311 -15.80 -4.19 13.95
N LYS A 312 -16.13 -4.93 12.88
CA LYS A 312 -17.41 -4.76 12.14
C LYS A 312 -18.60 -5.25 12.96
N LEU A 313 -18.45 -6.34 13.72
CA LEU A 313 -19.48 -6.83 14.62
C LEU A 313 -19.78 -5.81 15.73
N GLN A 314 -18.76 -5.23 16.35
CA GLN A 314 -18.96 -4.17 17.34
C GLN A 314 -19.67 -2.95 16.73
N ALA A 315 -19.25 -2.47 15.56
CA ALA A 315 -19.87 -1.34 14.89
C ALA A 315 -21.36 -1.60 14.54
N LEU A 316 -21.69 -2.81 14.10
CA LEU A 316 -23.08 -3.24 13.87
C LEU A 316 -23.87 -3.34 15.18
N GLN A 317 -23.30 -3.90 16.25
CA GLN A 317 -23.96 -3.99 17.55
C GLN A 317 -24.28 -2.60 18.12
N GLU A 318 -23.34 -1.65 18.07
CA GLU A 318 -23.54 -0.27 18.53
C GLU A 318 -24.62 0.48 17.73
N LEU A 319 -24.73 0.22 16.43
CA LEU A 319 -25.80 0.76 15.58
C LEU A 319 -27.16 0.13 15.91
N VAL A 320 -27.25 -1.21 15.95
CA VAL A 320 -28.52 -1.93 16.14
C VAL A 320 -29.08 -1.65 17.54
N THR A 321 -28.25 -1.70 18.59
CA THR A 321 -28.65 -1.34 19.97
C THR A 321 -28.95 0.15 20.18
N GLY A 322 -28.59 1.02 19.22
CA GLY A 322 -28.83 2.46 19.29
C GLY A 322 -27.81 3.25 20.13
N VAL A 323 -26.75 2.61 20.63
CA VAL A 323 -25.60 3.28 21.28
C VAL A 323 -24.95 4.30 20.34
N LYS A 324 -24.94 4.02 19.02
CA LYS A 324 -24.58 4.97 17.97
C LYS A 324 -25.76 5.27 17.04
N PRO A 325 -26.01 6.55 16.68
CA PRO A 325 -27.02 6.89 15.68
C PRO A 325 -26.62 6.44 14.27
N THR A 326 -27.60 6.17 13.40
CA THR A 326 -27.42 5.77 11.99
C THR A 326 -27.04 6.97 11.10
N THR A 327 -25.87 7.56 11.40
CA THR A 327 -25.18 8.55 10.55
C THR A 327 -24.37 7.86 9.46
N VAL A 328 -24.06 8.58 8.38
CA VAL A 328 -23.28 8.04 7.25
C VAL A 328 -21.94 7.47 7.71
N ALA A 329 -21.16 8.22 8.49
CA ALA A 329 -19.86 7.75 8.99
C ALA A 329 -19.93 6.51 9.89
N ASN A 330 -21.00 6.33 10.68
CA ASN A 330 -21.17 5.11 11.49
C ASN A 330 -21.59 3.91 10.62
N LEU A 331 -22.41 4.13 9.59
CA LEU A 331 -22.81 3.11 8.62
C LEU A 331 -21.62 2.67 7.74
N GLU A 332 -20.78 3.61 7.30
CA GLU A 332 -19.52 3.34 6.59
C GLU A 332 -18.53 2.55 7.49
N ALA A 333 -18.42 2.91 8.77
CA ALA A 333 -17.61 2.16 9.72
C ALA A 333 -18.08 0.70 9.90
N ALA A 334 -19.40 0.47 9.84
CA ALA A 334 -20.01 -0.85 9.93
C ALA A 334 -20.04 -1.65 8.61
N GLY A 335 -19.82 -1.02 7.46
CA GLY A 335 -19.86 -1.63 6.12
C GLY A 335 -18.51 -1.72 5.41
N SER A 336 -18.54 -1.99 4.10
CA SER A 336 -17.40 -1.89 3.16
C SER A 336 -17.83 -1.17 1.88
N ASN A 337 -16.94 -0.98 0.91
CA ASN A 337 -17.31 -0.28 -0.34
C ASN A 337 -18.20 -1.15 -1.24
N SER A 338 -17.98 -2.47 -1.26
CA SER A 338 -18.77 -3.45 -2.02
C SER A 338 -19.94 -4.04 -1.24
N LEU A 339 -19.95 -3.96 0.10
CA LEU A 339 -21.09 -4.29 0.95
C LEU A 339 -21.39 -3.13 1.92
N PRO A 340 -21.93 -2.00 1.42
CA PRO A 340 -22.34 -0.89 2.26
C PRO A 340 -23.52 -1.31 3.15
N ILE A 341 -23.56 -0.83 4.38
CA ILE A 341 -24.67 -1.04 5.30
C ILE A 341 -25.58 0.18 5.25
N THR A 342 -26.85 0.00 4.89
CA THR A 342 -27.83 1.10 4.87
C THR A 342 -28.55 1.23 6.21
N ARG A 343 -29.28 2.32 6.40
CA ARG A 343 -30.19 2.47 7.55
C ARG A 343 -31.28 1.39 7.55
N GLY A 344 -31.80 1.02 6.39
CA GLY A 344 -32.84 0.00 6.26
C GLY A 344 -32.39 -1.37 6.74
N VAL A 345 -31.14 -1.77 6.47
CA VAL A 345 -30.56 -3.01 7.05
C VAL A 345 -30.44 -2.96 8.58
N ILE A 346 -30.07 -1.82 9.16
CA ILE A 346 -30.01 -1.67 10.63
C ILE A 346 -31.41 -1.72 11.25
N GLU A 347 -32.41 -1.13 10.62
CA GLU A 347 -33.80 -1.16 11.08
C GLU A 347 -34.42 -2.56 10.91
N ALA A 348 -34.19 -3.22 9.77
CA ALA A 348 -34.56 -4.61 9.52
C ALA A 348 -33.91 -5.60 10.52
N LEU A 349 -32.68 -5.33 10.98
CA LEU A 349 -32.00 -6.10 12.02
C LEU A 349 -32.57 -5.88 13.43
N ARG A 350 -33.05 -4.67 13.76
CA ARG A 350 -33.72 -4.40 15.06
C ARG A 350 -35.03 -5.15 15.17
N ASP A 351 -35.75 -5.27 14.05
CA ASP A 351 -37.05 -5.93 13.96
C ASP A 351 -36.93 -7.44 13.61
N GLU A 352 -35.78 -8.06 13.88
CA GLU A 352 -35.46 -9.45 13.54
C GLU A 352 -35.22 -10.31 14.80
N PRO A 353 -36.07 -11.29 15.14
CA PRO A 353 -35.83 -12.18 16.29
C PRO A 353 -34.49 -12.93 16.22
N ASP A 354 -33.98 -13.24 15.03
CA ASP A 354 -32.68 -13.91 14.82
C ASP A 354 -31.48 -12.92 14.75
N GLN A 355 -31.62 -11.70 15.31
CA GLN A 355 -30.65 -10.59 15.20
C GLN A 355 -29.18 -10.98 15.43
N ASP A 356 -28.88 -11.78 16.47
CA ASP A 356 -27.50 -12.14 16.83
C ASP A 356 -26.85 -13.02 15.74
N LEU A 357 -27.58 -14.02 15.24
CA LEU A 357 -27.11 -14.93 14.19
C LEU A 357 -26.90 -14.18 12.86
N LEU A 358 -27.90 -13.38 12.47
CA LEU A 358 -27.87 -12.64 11.20
C LEU A 358 -26.88 -11.47 11.24
N GLY A 359 -26.76 -10.78 12.38
CA GLY A 359 -25.76 -9.74 12.61
C GLY A 359 -24.32 -10.26 12.58
N LYS A 360 -24.05 -11.42 13.21
CA LYS A 360 -22.74 -12.10 13.10
C LYS A 360 -22.45 -12.55 11.67
N ARG A 361 -23.42 -13.12 10.97
CA ARG A 361 -23.23 -13.53 9.57
C ARG A 361 -22.92 -12.32 8.67
N LEU A 362 -23.68 -11.24 8.80
CA LEU A 362 -23.48 -9.98 8.07
C LEU A 362 -22.11 -9.37 8.36
N ALA A 363 -21.71 -9.29 9.63
CA ALA A 363 -20.37 -8.83 10.03
C ALA A 363 -19.26 -9.65 9.35
N SER A 364 -19.42 -10.98 9.24
CA SER A 364 -18.43 -11.83 8.57
C SER A 364 -18.35 -11.59 7.06
N GLU A 365 -19.48 -11.31 6.40
CA GLU A 365 -19.53 -11.01 4.96
C GLU A 365 -18.94 -9.62 4.65
N VAL A 366 -19.20 -8.62 5.51
CA VAL A 366 -18.60 -7.28 5.42
C VAL A 366 -17.08 -7.33 5.67
N ALA A 367 -16.63 -8.04 6.70
CA ALA A 367 -15.21 -8.09 7.07
C ALA A 367 -14.37 -8.76 5.97
N LEU A 368 -14.84 -9.89 5.44
CA LEU A 368 -14.21 -10.58 4.31
C LEU A 368 -14.16 -9.68 3.05
N SER A 369 -15.25 -8.97 2.75
CA SER A 369 -15.30 -7.97 1.68
C SER A 369 -14.28 -6.84 1.89
N SER A 370 -14.24 -6.25 3.08
CA SER A 370 -13.32 -5.16 3.47
C SER A 370 -11.84 -5.57 3.35
N VAL A 371 -11.48 -6.77 3.80
CA VAL A 371 -10.09 -7.25 3.70
C VAL A 371 -9.72 -7.64 2.27
N LEU A 372 -10.63 -8.23 1.48
CA LEU A 372 -10.37 -8.49 0.06
C LEU A 372 -10.19 -7.19 -0.74
N GLU A 373 -10.94 -6.12 -0.45
CA GLU A 373 -10.71 -4.79 -1.02
C GLU A 373 -9.31 -4.26 -0.67
N LYS A 374 -8.91 -4.35 0.60
CA LYS A 374 -7.57 -3.93 1.08
C LYS A 374 -6.45 -4.76 0.43
N ALA A 375 -6.65 -6.07 0.26
CA ALA A 375 -5.68 -6.99 -0.35
C ALA A 375 -5.47 -6.72 -1.84
N LEU A 376 -6.55 -6.57 -2.62
CA LEU A 376 -6.48 -6.20 -4.04
C LEU A 376 -5.89 -4.80 -4.26
N LEU A 377 -6.09 -3.88 -3.31
CA LEU A 377 -5.47 -2.57 -3.32
C LEU A 377 -3.98 -2.62 -2.93
N LEU A 378 -3.58 -3.53 -2.03
CA LEU A 378 -2.19 -3.77 -1.67
C LEU A 378 -1.40 -4.35 -2.85
N GLN A 379 -1.94 -5.37 -3.53
CA GLN A 379 -1.39 -5.95 -4.77
C GLN A 379 -1.04 -4.85 -5.78
N ARG A 380 -2.00 -3.95 -6.08
CA ARG A 380 -1.80 -2.80 -6.98
C ARG A 380 -0.78 -1.79 -6.45
N THR A 381 -0.69 -1.63 -5.13
CA THR A 381 0.27 -0.74 -4.47
C THR A 381 1.69 -1.30 -4.61
N LEU A 382 1.91 -2.58 -4.32
CA LEU A 382 3.19 -3.29 -4.53
C LEU A 382 3.63 -3.27 -5.99
N LEU A 383 2.73 -3.61 -6.93
CA LEU A 383 2.97 -3.55 -8.37
C LEU A 383 3.24 -2.12 -8.91
N THR A 384 2.91 -1.09 -8.15
CA THR A 384 3.26 0.31 -8.46
C THR A 384 4.59 0.69 -7.80
N GLY A 385 4.85 0.27 -6.57
CA GLY A 385 6.13 0.46 -5.88
C GLY A 385 7.29 -0.24 -6.59
N LYS A 386 7.07 -1.43 -7.16
CA LYS A 386 8.01 -2.15 -8.02
C LYS A 386 8.47 -1.35 -9.25
N LYS A 387 7.72 -0.30 -9.63
CA LYS A 387 8.05 0.60 -10.75
C LYS A 387 8.76 1.89 -10.30
N GLU A 388 9.06 2.04 -9.01
CA GLU A 388 10.02 3.04 -8.55
C GLU A 388 11.41 2.68 -9.13
N PRO A 389 12.18 3.60 -9.74
CA PRO A 389 13.30 3.19 -10.58
C PRO A 389 14.49 2.54 -9.87
N ASN A 390 14.71 2.81 -8.58
CA ASN A 390 15.76 2.17 -7.79
C ASN A 390 15.35 0.75 -7.38
N VAL A 391 14.05 0.51 -7.15
CA VAL A 391 13.49 -0.84 -6.99
C VAL A 391 13.52 -1.60 -8.31
N ALA A 392 13.07 -0.97 -9.41
CA ALA A 392 12.98 -1.58 -10.73
C ALA A 392 14.35 -1.92 -11.35
N ALA A 393 15.41 -1.20 -10.96
CA ALA A 393 16.80 -1.49 -11.35
C ALA A 393 17.48 -2.52 -10.43
N ASN A 394 16.76 -3.13 -9.48
CA ASN A 394 17.28 -4.09 -8.53
C ASN A 394 16.53 -5.42 -8.64
N ASP A 395 17.08 -6.37 -9.39
CA ASP A 395 16.47 -7.67 -9.64
C ASP A 395 16.16 -8.47 -8.35
N LEU A 396 16.91 -8.26 -7.26
CA LEU A 396 16.65 -8.93 -5.99
C LEU A 396 15.39 -8.38 -5.33
N ALA A 397 15.20 -7.06 -5.37
CA ALA A 397 13.98 -6.40 -4.92
C ALA A 397 12.77 -6.80 -5.79
N VAL A 398 12.96 -6.83 -7.12
CA VAL A 398 11.91 -7.26 -8.07
C VAL A 398 11.48 -8.70 -7.80
N LYS A 399 12.42 -9.65 -7.70
CA LYS A 399 12.15 -11.07 -7.42
C LYS A 399 11.43 -11.28 -6.09
N GLU A 400 11.83 -10.56 -5.05
CA GLU A 400 11.20 -10.67 -3.72
C GLU A 400 9.79 -10.03 -3.71
N VAL A 401 9.56 -8.90 -4.39
CA VAL A 401 8.20 -8.33 -4.54
C VAL A 401 7.29 -9.24 -5.34
N ASP A 402 7.78 -9.86 -6.43
CA ASP A 402 6.98 -10.81 -7.22
C ASP A 402 6.62 -12.08 -6.43
N ARG A 403 7.53 -12.55 -5.57
CA ARG A 403 7.29 -13.64 -4.61
C ARG A 403 6.16 -13.28 -3.64
N GLU A 404 6.28 -12.17 -2.92
CA GLU A 404 5.30 -11.79 -1.90
C GLU A 404 3.94 -11.40 -2.52
N ASN A 405 3.94 -10.82 -3.73
CA ASN A 405 2.73 -10.60 -4.51
C ASN A 405 2.08 -11.92 -4.98
N GLY A 406 2.87 -12.93 -5.35
CA GLY A 406 2.38 -14.28 -5.66
C GLY A 406 1.75 -14.99 -4.45
N THR A 407 2.34 -14.84 -3.26
CA THR A 407 1.74 -15.31 -1.99
C THR A 407 0.41 -14.61 -1.72
N LEU A 408 0.34 -13.29 -1.88
CA LEU A 408 -0.89 -12.51 -1.73
C LEU A 408 -1.98 -12.97 -2.71
N GLU A 409 -1.62 -13.22 -3.97
CA GLU A 409 -2.55 -13.74 -4.98
C GLU A 409 -3.05 -15.15 -4.64
N GLN A 410 -2.22 -16.02 -4.07
CA GLN A 410 -2.66 -17.34 -3.61
C GLN A 410 -3.67 -17.22 -2.46
N GLU A 411 -3.42 -16.36 -1.47
CA GLU A 411 -4.38 -16.15 -0.37
C GLU A 411 -5.70 -15.53 -0.83
N ILE A 412 -5.66 -14.53 -1.72
CA ILE A 412 -6.87 -13.93 -2.31
C ILE A 412 -7.68 -14.99 -3.08
N ASN A 413 -7.03 -15.88 -3.83
CA ASN A 413 -7.71 -16.96 -4.55
C ASN A 413 -8.32 -18.01 -3.60
N ASN A 414 -7.62 -18.38 -2.53
CA ASN A 414 -8.16 -19.29 -1.51
C ASN A 414 -9.43 -18.72 -0.85
N LEU A 415 -9.38 -17.44 -0.44
CA LEU A 415 -10.52 -16.73 0.15
C LEU A 415 -11.67 -16.54 -0.84
N LYS A 416 -11.38 -16.30 -2.11
CA LYS A 416 -12.39 -16.25 -3.18
C LYS A 416 -13.14 -17.58 -3.29
N ILE A 417 -12.42 -18.70 -3.34
CA ILE A 417 -13.02 -20.04 -3.40
C ILE A 417 -13.88 -20.30 -2.17
N GLU A 418 -13.40 -19.95 -0.97
CA GLU A 418 -14.19 -20.09 0.26
C GLU A 418 -15.48 -19.23 0.22
N LEU A 419 -15.40 -18.00 -0.28
CA LEU A 419 -16.56 -17.11 -0.43
C LEU A 419 -17.57 -17.62 -1.47
N GLU A 420 -17.11 -18.12 -2.62
CA GLU A 420 -17.96 -18.69 -3.66
C GLU A 420 -18.68 -19.94 -3.16
N LEU A 421 -17.99 -20.82 -2.41
CA LEU A 421 -18.61 -21.95 -1.71
C LEU A 421 -19.64 -21.48 -0.65
N ARG A 422 -19.26 -20.55 0.22
CA ARG A 422 -20.15 -20.00 1.28
C ARG A 422 -21.41 -19.32 0.72
N ARG A 423 -21.32 -18.64 -0.43
CA ARG A 423 -22.46 -18.04 -1.14
C ARG A 423 -23.34 -19.08 -1.81
N THR A 424 -22.74 -20.08 -2.47
CA THR A 424 -23.47 -21.17 -3.12
C THR A 424 -24.27 -22.01 -2.11
N LEU A 425 -23.75 -22.17 -0.89
CA LEU A 425 -24.37 -22.99 0.15
C LEU A 425 -25.34 -22.24 1.08
N ALA A 426 -25.22 -20.91 1.22
CA ALA A 426 -25.97 -20.14 2.24
C ALA A 426 -26.55 -18.78 1.80
N GLY A 427 -26.38 -18.38 0.53
CA GLY A 427 -26.93 -17.14 -0.01
C GLY A 427 -26.20 -15.86 0.45
N ASN A 428 -26.91 -14.73 0.36
CA ASN A 428 -26.46 -13.39 0.76
C ASN A 428 -27.21 -12.96 2.03
N SER A 429 -26.50 -12.65 3.12
CA SER A 429 -27.13 -12.37 4.41
C SER A 429 -27.86 -11.03 4.46
N ALA A 430 -27.33 -9.97 3.82
CA ALA A 430 -27.98 -8.66 3.75
C ALA A 430 -29.32 -8.75 3.01
N LEU A 431 -29.34 -9.44 1.86
CA LEU A 431 -30.56 -9.67 1.09
C LEU A 431 -31.59 -10.51 1.88
N ALA A 432 -31.14 -11.53 2.61
CA ALA A 432 -32.02 -12.36 3.43
C ALA A 432 -32.65 -11.59 4.61
N ILE A 433 -31.90 -10.69 5.25
CA ILE A 433 -32.41 -9.78 6.30
C ILE A 433 -33.53 -8.89 5.74
N VAL A 434 -33.29 -8.24 4.59
CA VAL A 434 -34.26 -7.34 3.94
C VAL A 434 -35.51 -8.11 3.51
N GLN A 435 -35.37 -9.26 2.84
CA GLN A 435 -36.50 -10.09 2.41
C GLN A 435 -37.34 -10.61 3.59
N ARG A 436 -36.71 -10.96 4.72
CA ARG A 436 -37.41 -11.37 5.95
C ARG A 436 -38.17 -10.18 6.56
N HIS A 437 -37.55 -9.01 6.64
CA HIS A 437 -38.21 -7.78 7.09
C HIS A 437 -39.41 -7.41 6.21
N ASP A 438 -39.25 -7.41 4.88
CA ASP A 438 -40.32 -7.02 3.96
C ASP A 438 -41.48 -8.02 3.98
N THR A 439 -41.21 -9.30 4.23
CA THR A 439 -42.24 -10.31 4.49
C THR A 439 -43.01 -10.01 5.79
N ARG A 440 -42.31 -9.61 6.87
CA ARG A 440 -42.96 -9.17 8.12
C ARG A 440 -43.79 -7.89 7.93
N ALA A 441 -43.25 -6.90 7.23
CA ALA A 441 -43.90 -5.62 6.95
C ALA A 441 -45.10 -5.76 5.98
N GLY A 442 -45.03 -6.71 5.04
CA GLY A 442 -46.17 -7.11 4.21
C GLY A 442 -47.27 -7.79 5.02
N GLY A 443 -46.90 -8.72 5.91
CA GLY A 443 -47.84 -9.40 6.80
C GLY A 443 -48.55 -8.45 7.79
N SER A 444 -47.83 -7.48 8.38
CA SER A 444 -48.41 -6.52 9.32
C SER A 444 -49.27 -5.43 8.66
N ARG A 445 -49.13 -5.20 7.35
CA ARG A 445 -50.04 -4.36 6.56
C ARG A 445 -51.40 -5.02 6.28
N GLY A 446 -51.55 -6.32 6.58
CA GLY A 446 -52.82 -7.04 6.52
C GLY A 446 -53.79 -6.63 7.63
N ILE A 447 -54.36 -5.42 7.52
CA ILE A 447 -55.56 -5.06 8.30
C ILE A 447 -56.66 -6.06 7.92
N PHE A 448 -57.20 -6.76 8.91
CA PHE A 448 -58.22 -7.78 8.68
C PHE A 448 -59.56 -7.12 8.34
N GLU A 449 -59.79 -6.85 7.05
CA GLU A 449 -60.97 -6.14 6.53
C GLU A 449 -62.26 -7.02 6.52
N GLY A 450 -62.30 -8.02 7.39
CA GLY A 450 -63.47 -8.87 7.63
C GLY A 450 -64.22 -8.45 8.90
N ASP A 451 -65.55 -8.50 8.85
CA ASP A 451 -66.39 -8.25 10.02
C ASP A 451 -66.05 -9.23 11.16
N THR A 452 -65.74 -8.70 12.34
CA THR A 452 -65.36 -9.51 13.51
C THR A 452 -66.52 -10.32 14.07
N THR A 453 -67.76 -10.05 13.65
CA THR A 453 -68.96 -10.80 14.02
C THR A 453 -69.32 -11.84 12.96
N ARG A 454 -69.04 -13.10 13.29
CA ARG A 454 -69.42 -14.28 12.49
C ARG A 454 -70.94 -14.27 12.25
N ASP A 455 -71.37 -14.55 11.01
CA ASP A 455 -72.77 -14.68 10.60
C ASP A 455 -73.69 -13.45 10.78
N ARG A 456 -73.15 -12.24 10.98
CA ARG A 456 -73.93 -10.97 11.04
C ARG A 456 -74.95 -10.80 9.91
N LEU A 457 -74.61 -11.24 8.69
CA LEU A 457 -75.50 -11.18 7.52
C LEU A 457 -76.73 -12.09 7.68
N LYS A 458 -76.58 -13.26 8.33
CA LYS A 458 -77.70 -14.15 8.70
C LYS A 458 -78.48 -13.59 9.88
N GLU A 459 -77.81 -12.93 10.83
CA GLU A 459 -78.43 -12.25 11.98
C GLU A 459 -79.42 -11.16 11.51
N VAL A 460 -79.00 -10.35 10.53
CA VAL A 460 -79.83 -9.31 9.90
C VAL A 460 -80.94 -9.89 9.01
N GLN A 461 -80.75 -11.09 8.45
CA GLN A 461 -81.75 -11.79 7.64
C GLN A 461 -82.75 -12.63 8.45
N LYS A 462 -82.61 -12.74 9.78
CA LYS A 462 -83.65 -13.37 10.62
C LYS A 462 -84.93 -12.52 10.55
N PRO A 463 -86.08 -13.08 10.13
CA PRO A 463 -87.34 -12.35 10.15
C PRO A 463 -87.70 -12.00 11.59
N ARG A 464 -88.02 -10.73 11.85
CA ARG A 464 -88.49 -10.30 13.17
C ARG A 464 -89.84 -10.94 13.46
N SER A 465 -89.87 -11.88 14.40
CA SER A 465 -91.10 -12.29 15.07
C SER A 465 -91.66 -11.11 15.85
N THR A 466 -92.71 -10.49 15.34
CA THR A 466 -93.58 -9.61 16.14
C THR A 466 -94.28 -10.43 17.23
N PRO A 467 -94.55 -9.82 18.41
CA PRO A 467 -95.22 -10.49 19.52
C PRO A 467 -96.71 -10.79 19.23
#